data_AF-A0A1H0NXI2-F1
#
_entry.id   AF-A0A1H0NXI2-F1
#
_cell.length_a   1.000
_cell.length_b   1.000
_cell.length_c   1.000
_cell.angle_alpha   90.00
_cell.angle_beta   90.00
_cell.angle_gamma   90.00
#
_symmetry.space_group_name_H-M   'P 1'
#
loop_
_entity.id
_entity.type
_entity.pdbx_description
1 polymer ?
#
loop_
_entity_poly.entity_id
_entity_poly.type
_entity_poly.pdbx_seq_one_letter_code
_entity_poly.pdbx_strand_id
1 'polypeptide(L)' 'MRIRETLGAVDGPCLLCGSADVVAVRTRLARRGLARLKPGFDPDEHRYELCRGCGAKNLETPPVGYSQVP' A
#
# COMPACT_ATOMS: atom_id res chain seq x y z
N MET A 1 2.75 -16.51 0.66
CA MET A 1 1.35 -16.02 0.63
C MET A 1 1.40 -14.53 0.87
N ARG A 2 0.82 -13.72 -0.01
CA ARG A 2 0.75 -12.26 0.21
C ARG A 2 -0.53 -11.93 0.95
N ILE A 3 -0.42 -11.15 2.01
CA ILE A 3 -1.56 -10.57 2.73
C ILE A 3 -1.75 -9.17 2.18
N ARG A 4 -3.00 -8.85 1.85
CA ARG A 4 -3.41 -7.54 1.38
C ARG A 4 -4.38 -6.94 2.40
N GLU A 5 -4.09 -5.71 2.82
CA GLU A 5 -4.84 -4.98 3.82
C GLU A 5 -5.21 -3.61 3.23
N THR A 6 -6.47 -3.20 3.37
CA THR A 6 -6.90 -1.84 3.00
C THR A 6 -6.68 -0.96 4.21
N LEU A 7 -5.93 0.14 4.04
CA LEU A 7 -5.57 1.06 5.12
C LEU A 7 -6.63 2.16 5.33
N GLY A 8 -7.32 2.56 4.26
CA GLY A 8 -8.33 3.61 4.30
C GLY A 8 -8.57 4.25 2.94
N ALA A 9 -9.50 5.19 2.88
CA ALA A 9 -9.68 6.06 1.72
C ALA A 9 -8.50 7.04 1.60
N VAL A 10 -8.20 7.46 0.38
CA VAL A 10 -7.18 8.48 0.06
C VAL A 10 -7.88 9.74 -0.40
N ASP A 11 -7.38 10.89 0.03
CA ASP A 11 -7.86 12.19 -0.44
C ASP A 11 -7.35 12.46 -1.86
N GLY A 12 -8.28 12.47 -2.82
CA GLY A 12 -7.99 12.84 -4.21
C GLY A 12 -8.67 11.92 -5.23
N PRO A 13 -9.08 12.45 -6.39
CA PRO A 13 -9.67 11.63 -7.44
C PRO A 13 -8.61 10.78 -8.12
N CYS A 14 -9.02 9.61 -8.60
CA CYS A 14 -8.21 8.78 -9.48
C CYS A 14 -7.81 9.57 -10.73
N LEU A 15 -6.51 9.72 -10.98
CA LEU A 15 -5.99 10.46 -12.12
C LEU A 15 -6.31 9.82 -13.49
N LEU A 16 -6.76 8.55 -13.51
CA LEU A 16 -7.16 7.87 -14.74
C LEU A 16 -8.66 8.00 -15.05
N CYS A 17 -9.53 7.82 -14.05
CA CYS A 17 -10.99 7.76 -14.27
C CYS A 17 -11.80 8.85 -13.57
N GLY A 18 -11.16 9.70 -12.76
CA GLY A 18 -11.81 10.75 -11.98
C GLY A 18 -12.61 10.28 -10.76
N SER A 19 -12.68 8.97 -10.50
CA SER A 19 -13.41 8.44 -9.33
C SER A 19 -12.75 8.86 -8.01
N ALA A 20 -13.55 9.31 -7.06
CA ALA A 20 -13.11 9.61 -5.68
C ALA A 20 -12.93 8.35 -4.82
N ASP A 21 -13.32 7.16 -5.30
CA ASP A 21 -13.17 5.91 -4.57
C ASP A 21 -11.75 5.34 -4.76
N VAL A 22 -10.78 6.02 -4.14
CA VAL A 22 -9.38 5.62 -4.09
C VAL A 22 -9.04 5.19 -2.67
N VAL A 23 -8.40 4.03 -2.53
CA VAL A 23 -8.02 3.47 -1.23
C VAL A 23 -6.53 3.16 -1.17
N ALA A 24 -5.93 3.42 -0.01
CA ALA A 24 -4.57 3.02 0.29
C ALA A 24 -4.56 1.52 0.62
N VAL A 25 -3.65 0.78 0.00
CA VAL A 25 -3.51 -0.66 0.16
C VAL A 25 -2.08 -0.97 0.61
N ARG A 26 -1.97 -1.79 1.65
CA ARG A 26 -0.72 -2.40 2.08
C ARG A 26 -0.71 -3.86 1.67
N THR A 27 0.41 -4.30 1.13
CA THR A 27 0.64 -5.71 0.82
C THR A 27 1.93 -6.16 1.48
N ARG A 28 1.87 -7.26 2.22
CA ARG A 28 3.03 -7.85 2.90
C ARG A 28 3.13 -9.34 2.62
N LEU A 29 4.33 -9.90 2.64
CA LEU A 29 4.49 -11.34 2.61
C LEU A 29 4.11 -11.92 3.99
N ALA A 30 3.24 -12.92 4.00
CA ALA A 30 2.93 -13.68 5.20
C ALA A 30 4.12 -14.57 5.54
N ARG A 31 4.73 -14.32 6.72
CA ARG A 31 5.81 -15.15 7.28
C ARG A 31 5.37 -16.61 7.36
N ARG A 32 6.07 -17.50 6.65
CA ARG A 32 5.90 -18.97 6.72
C ARG A 32 7.22 -19.64 7.09
N GLY A 33 7.17 -20.73 7.85
CA GLY A 33 8.35 -21.54 8.22
C GLY A 33 9.40 -20.77 9.02
N LEU A 34 10.66 -20.84 8.59
CA LEU A 34 11.85 -20.24 9.22
C LEU A 34 11.78 -18.70 9.36
N ALA A 35 10.88 -18.01 8.63
CA ALA A 35 10.60 -16.59 8.81
C ALA A 35 10.01 -16.24 10.19
N ARG A 36 9.46 -17.23 10.92
CA ARG A 36 9.09 -17.05 12.34
C ARG A 36 10.31 -17.02 13.27
N LEU A 37 11.41 -17.69 12.89
CA LEU A 37 12.63 -17.82 13.70
C LEU A 37 13.64 -16.69 13.45
N LYS A 38 13.58 -16.02 12.28
CA LYS A 38 14.37 -14.81 12.00
C LYS A 38 13.47 -13.63 11.59
N PRO A 39 13.13 -12.74 12.55
CA PRO A 39 12.24 -11.61 12.31
C PRO A 39 12.74 -10.55 11.32
N GLY A 40 14.06 -10.51 11.06
CA GLY A 40 14.70 -9.52 10.18
C GLY A 40 14.75 -9.88 8.70
N PHE A 41 14.14 -11.00 8.27
CA PHE A 41 14.22 -11.52 6.90
C PHE A 41 12.92 -11.32 6.09
N ASP A 42 12.10 -10.33 6.44
CA ASP A 42 10.86 -10.06 5.70
C ASP A 42 10.75 -8.58 5.33
N PRO A 43 11.40 -8.14 4.23
CA PRO A 43 11.44 -6.75 3.80
C PRO A 43 10.38 -6.35 2.75
N ASP A 44 9.49 -7.26 2.32
CA ASP A 44 8.63 -7.01 1.15
C ASP A 44 7.25 -6.42 1.53
N GLU A 45 7.28 -5.26 2.19
CA GLU A 45 6.09 -4.42 2.36
C GLU A 45 5.96 -3.43 1.21
N HIS A 46 4.82 -3.49 0.52
CA HIS A 46 4.48 -2.56 -0.56
C HIS A 46 3.22 -1.79 -0.19
N ARG A 47 3.26 -0.47 -0.33
CA ARG A 47 2.09 0.40 -0.21
C ARG A 47 1.79 1.02 -1.56
N TYR A 48 0.52 1.03 -1.94
CA TYR A 48 0.06 1.62 -3.19
C TYR A 48 -1.38 2.10 -3.03
N GLU A 49 -1.76 3.03 -3.88
CA GLU A 49 -3.14 3.50 -4.00
C GLU A 49 -3.87 2.64 -5.03
N LEU A 50 -5.12 2.29 -4.75
CA LEU A 50 -5.98 1.57 -5.68
C LEU A 50 -7.29 2.33 -5.86
N CYS A 51 -7.60 2.69 -7.10
CA CYS A 51 -8.94 3.11 -7.45
C CYS A 51 -9.87 1.89 -7.52
N ARG A 52 -10.95 1.88 -6.74
CA ARG A 52 -11.98 0.83 -6.79
C ARG A 52 -12.93 0.97 -7.98
N GLY A 53 -13.01 2.17 -8.58
CA GLY A 53 -13.81 2.43 -9.77
C GLY A 53 -13.24 1.79 -11.04
N CYS A 54 -11.95 2.03 -11.33
CA CYS A 54 -11.31 1.55 -12.56
C CYS A 54 -10.20 0.50 -12.35
N GLY A 55 -9.81 0.22 -11.11
CA GLY A 55 -8.74 -0.74 -10.80
C GLY A 55 -7.31 -0.20 -11.00
N ALA A 56 -7.15 1.09 -11.32
CA ALA A 56 -5.84 1.72 -11.46
C ALA A 56 -5.04 1.65 -10.16
N LYS A 57 -3.76 1.30 -10.27
CA LYS A 57 -2.80 1.21 -9.16
C LYS A 57 -1.76 2.30 -9.30
N ASN A 58 -1.56 3.08 -8.24
CA ASN A 58 -0.50 4.08 -8.19
C ASN A 58 0.56 3.63 -7.18
N LEU A 59 1.80 3.45 -7.64
CA LEU A 59 2.89 2.81 -6.86
C LEU A 59 3.58 3.75 -5.86
N GLU A 60 3.16 5.02 -5.79
CA GLU A 60 3.83 6.02 -4.96
C GLU A 60 3.13 6.21 -3.62
N THR A 61 3.60 5.51 -2.59
CA THR A 61 3.60 6.10 -1.24
C THR A 61 4.82 5.61 -0.47
N PRO A 62 5.97 6.33 -0.52
CA PRO A 62 6.98 6.17 0.52
C PRO A 62 6.33 6.43 1.89
N PRO A 63 6.82 5.82 2.98
CA PRO A 63 6.22 5.96 4.30
C PRO A 63 6.08 7.46 4.64
N VAL A 64 4.84 7.87 4.97
CA VAL A 64 4.54 9.15 5.63
C VAL A 64 5.52 9.33 6.80
N GLY A 65 6.48 10.24 6.62
CA GLY A 65 7.64 10.31 7.49
C GLY A 65 8.73 11.32 7.10
N TYR A 66 8.59 12.06 6.00
CA TYR A 66 9.28 13.33 5.85
C TYR A 66 8.25 14.44 5.67
N SER A 67 8.04 15.17 6.75
CA SER A 67 7.57 16.54 6.69
C SER A 67 8.45 17.27 5.67
N GLN A 68 7.88 17.69 4.54
CA GLN A 68 8.40 18.85 3.83
C GLN A 68 8.00 20.06 4.69
N VAL A 69 8.82 20.36 5.69
CA VAL A 69 8.81 21.67 6.35
C VAL A 69 9.68 22.58 5.47
N PRO A 70 9.22 23.82 5.16
CA PRO A 70 9.73 24.69 4.11
C PRO A 70 11.23 25.01 4.17
#